data_AF-A0A8K0HCG8-F1
#
_entry.id   AF-A0A8K0HCG8-F1
#
_cell.length_a   1.000
_cell.length_b   1.000
_cell.length_c   1.000
_cell.angle_alpha   90.00
_cell.angle_beta   90.00
_cell.angle_gamma   90.00
#
_symmetry.space_group_name_H-M   'P 1'
#
loop_
_entity.id
_entity.type
_entity.pdbx_description
1 polymer ?
#
loop_
_entity_poly.entity_id
_entity_poly.type
_entity_poly.pdbx_seq_one_letter_code
_entity_poly.pdbx_strand_id
1 'polypeptide(L)'
;MDYACSIFQQIDDPGTFLFNTMIRGHVKGMNWGHGLRLYHEMLQRGVEPDNFTYPALLKACSLLLALDDGMQIHGHIFKLGLQGDVFVQNSLINMYGKCKEIGLSCAVFEQMLEKSVASWSAIIAAHAYLGMWSECLMYFGDMSREGCWRPEESTLVSVLSACTHLGALDLGRCTHGSLLTNINGLNVIVETSLIDMYVKCGSLDKGLCLFHKMIKKNQLSYSVIISGLAMHGHGREALKVFSEMLKEGLAPDDVTYVGVLSACSHAGLINEGLRFFNRMQYEHGIAPTVQHYGCLVDLMGRAGKLDEAIKIINSMRIRPNEVIWRSLLSACRVHQNMKIGEIATINLCRLNSNNPGDYLLLSNMYARARKWDDVARIRITMVSRGLNQTPGFSLVEVHRKVYKFVSQDMSHPQCDKVYEMIHQMEWQLRFEGYSPDTSQGSPIRIARNLRMCSDCHTYAKFISVIFEREITVRDRYRFHHFKDGTCSCRDYW
;
A
#
# COMPACT_ATOMS: atom_id res chain seq x y z
N MET A 1 -30.26 22.20 -4.52
CA MET A 1 -29.43 23.39 -4.77
C MET A 1 -30.15 24.40 -5.65
N ASP A 2 -30.90 23.97 -6.64
CA ASP A 2 -31.54 24.87 -7.63
C ASP A 2 -32.43 25.94 -6.99
N TYR A 3 -33.21 25.59 -5.95
CA TYR A 3 -33.99 26.56 -5.18
C TYR A 3 -33.14 27.61 -4.42
N ALA A 4 -31.99 27.20 -3.89
CA ALA A 4 -31.08 28.14 -3.23
C ALA A 4 -30.41 29.08 -4.27
N CYS A 5 -30.06 28.56 -5.45
CA CYS A 5 -29.55 29.37 -6.56
C CYS A 5 -30.60 30.38 -7.04
N SER A 6 -31.87 30.00 -7.15
CA SER A 6 -32.93 30.91 -7.59
C SER A 6 -33.18 32.04 -6.58
N ILE A 7 -33.10 31.77 -5.28
CA ILE A 7 -33.19 32.82 -4.25
C ILE A 7 -31.97 33.73 -4.33
N PHE A 8 -30.76 33.17 -4.43
CA PHE A 8 -29.53 33.94 -4.47
C PHE A 8 -29.47 34.91 -5.65
N GLN A 9 -29.97 34.49 -6.82
CA GLN A 9 -30.04 35.34 -8.02
C GLN A 9 -31.03 36.51 -7.90
N GLN A 10 -31.99 36.44 -6.97
CA GLN A 10 -32.96 37.52 -6.72
C GLN A 10 -32.46 38.56 -5.70
N ILE A 11 -31.28 38.35 -5.12
CA ILE A 11 -30.68 39.27 -4.16
C ILE A 11 -29.78 40.26 -4.93
N ASP A 12 -30.12 41.55 -4.85
CA ASP A 12 -29.40 42.61 -5.57
C ASP A 12 -27.96 42.78 -5.05
N ASP A 13 -27.77 42.77 -3.73
CA ASP A 13 -26.47 42.93 -3.07
C ASP A 13 -26.18 41.80 -2.06
N PRO A 14 -25.78 40.60 -2.54
CA PRO A 14 -25.48 39.48 -1.66
C PRO A 14 -24.13 39.68 -0.98
N GLY A 15 -24.14 39.89 0.33
CA GLY A 15 -22.90 40.01 1.12
C GLY A 15 -22.09 38.71 1.25
N THR A 16 -20.89 38.81 1.84
CA THR A 16 -19.91 37.71 2.00
C THR A 16 -20.51 36.41 2.55
N PHE A 17 -21.40 36.49 3.54
CA PHE A 17 -22.04 35.31 4.13
C PHE A 17 -22.86 34.49 3.13
N LEU A 18 -23.59 35.16 2.23
CA LEU A 18 -24.43 34.50 1.23
C LEU A 18 -23.58 33.82 0.17
N PHE A 19 -22.54 34.50 -0.32
CA PHE A 19 -21.54 33.89 -1.20
C PHE A 19 -20.88 32.67 -0.56
N ASN A 20 -20.43 32.77 0.70
CA ASN A 20 -19.83 31.66 1.44
C ASN A 20 -20.76 30.46 1.55
N THR A 21 -22.04 30.72 1.81
CA THR A 21 -23.07 29.68 1.90
C THR A 21 -23.26 28.98 0.56
N MET A 22 -23.35 29.74 -0.54
CA MET A 22 -23.50 29.19 -1.89
C MET A 22 -22.26 28.41 -2.33
N ILE A 23 -21.06 28.98 -2.16
CA ILE A 23 -19.79 28.32 -2.48
C ILE A 23 -19.69 26.99 -1.73
N ARG A 24 -19.91 26.99 -0.41
CA ARG A 24 -19.87 25.77 0.40
C ARG A 24 -20.94 24.75 -0.03
N GLY A 25 -22.14 25.22 -0.37
CA GLY A 25 -23.23 24.40 -0.90
C GLY A 25 -22.86 23.70 -2.21
N HIS A 26 -22.29 24.43 -3.17
CA HIS A 26 -21.85 23.87 -4.45
C HIS A 26 -20.69 22.89 -4.29
N VAL A 27 -19.72 23.19 -3.42
CA VAL A 27 -18.59 22.28 -3.15
C VAL A 27 -19.09 20.97 -2.52
N LYS A 28 -20.03 21.05 -1.57
CA LYS A 28 -20.66 19.87 -0.96
C LYS A 28 -21.53 19.08 -1.96
N GLY A 29 -22.20 19.78 -2.87
CA GLY A 29 -23.03 19.21 -3.93
C GLY A 29 -22.27 18.68 -5.15
N MET A 30 -20.96 18.45 -5.04
CA MET A 30 -20.09 17.97 -6.13
C MET A 30 -19.95 18.89 -7.36
N ASN A 31 -20.39 20.15 -7.24
CA ASN A 31 -20.30 21.16 -8.30
C ASN A 31 -19.10 22.10 -8.06
N TRP A 32 -17.90 21.54 -7.91
CA TRP A 32 -16.70 22.24 -7.46
C TRP A 32 -16.31 23.43 -8.34
N GLY A 33 -16.39 23.26 -9.66
CA GLY A 33 -16.08 24.33 -10.62
C GLY A 33 -17.07 25.50 -10.55
N HIS A 34 -18.32 25.26 -10.15
CA HIS A 34 -19.28 26.35 -9.93
C HIS A 34 -18.95 27.14 -8.65
N GLY A 35 -18.44 26.47 -7.60
CA GLY A 35 -17.93 27.15 -6.41
C GLY A 35 -16.82 28.16 -6.74
N LEU A 36 -15.89 27.79 -7.63
CA LEU A 36 -14.84 28.72 -8.12
C LEU A 36 -15.41 29.86 -8.96
N ARG A 37 -16.45 29.61 -9.77
CA ARG A 37 -17.14 30.68 -10.53
C ARG A 37 -17.83 31.68 -9.63
N LEU A 38 -18.51 31.22 -8.57
CA LEU A 38 -19.14 32.10 -7.59
C LEU A 38 -18.12 32.96 -6.84
N TYR A 39 -16.91 32.44 -6.60
CA TYR A 39 -15.82 33.26 -6.08
C TYR A 39 -15.39 34.35 -7.05
N HIS A 40 -15.30 34.04 -8.34
CA HIS A 40 -14.98 35.05 -9.35
C HIS A 40 -16.08 36.12 -9.44
N GLU A 41 -17.35 35.72 -9.35
CA GLU A 41 -18.50 36.65 -9.29
C GLU A 41 -18.45 37.54 -8.03
N MET A 42 -18.14 36.96 -6.87
CA MET A 42 -17.96 37.68 -5.61
C MET A 42 -16.90 38.79 -5.74
N LEU A 43 -15.76 38.48 -6.36
CA LEU A 43 -14.70 39.46 -6.62
C LEU A 43 -15.12 40.54 -7.63
N GLN A 44 -15.84 40.16 -8.70
CA GLN A 44 -16.35 41.12 -9.70
C GLN A 44 -17.35 42.11 -9.11
N ARG A 45 -18.15 41.68 -8.13
CA ARG A 45 -19.09 42.54 -7.39
C ARG A 45 -18.42 43.36 -6.28
N GLY A 46 -17.10 43.24 -6.09
CA GLY A 46 -16.36 43.96 -5.05
C GLY A 46 -16.65 43.47 -3.62
N VAL A 47 -17.19 42.27 -3.46
CA VAL A 47 -17.47 41.68 -2.14
C VAL A 47 -16.20 41.01 -1.63
N GLU A 48 -15.70 41.45 -0.47
CA GLU A 48 -14.44 40.95 0.08
C GLU A 48 -14.55 39.51 0.64
N PRO A 49 -13.68 38.58 0.20
CA PRO A 49 -13.55 37.26 0.79
C PRO A 49 -12.99 37.28 2.21
N ASP A 50 -13.45 36.34 3.03
CA ASP A 50 -13.02 36.16 4.41
C ASP A 50 -12.35 34.77 4.65
N ASN A 51 -11.94 34.52 5.88
CA ASN A 51 -11.35 33.25 6.31
C ASN A 51 -12.31 32.05 6.22
N PHE A 52 -13.62 32.25 6.04
CA PHE A 52 -14.60 31.18 5.80
C PHE A 52 -14.81 30.88 4.32
N THR A 53 -14.44 31.81 3.43
CA THR A 53 -14.51 31.67 1.97
C THR A 53 -13.47 30.66 1.47
N TYR A 54 -12.22 30.88 1.87
CA TYR A 54 -11.05 30.18 1.34
C TYR A 54 -11.02 28.67 1.60
N PRO A 55 -11.38 28.15 2.80
CA PRO A 55 -11.43 26.72 3.04
C PRO A 55 -12.31 25.95 2.05
N ALA A 56 -13.47 26.51 1.68
CA ALA A 56 -14.37 25.88 0.71
C ALA A 56 -13.77 25.88 -0.71
N LEU A 57 -13.12 26.96 -1.11
CA LEU A 57 -12.47 27.08 -2.42
C LEU A 57 -11.25 26.16 -2.54
N LEU A 58 -10.40 26.14 -1.53
CA LEU A 58 -9.24 25.24 -1.48
C LEU A 58 -9.68 23.78 -1.47
N LYS A 59 -10.81 23.45 -0.82
CA LYS A 59 -11.42 22.12 -0.92
C LYS A 59 -11.85 21.83 -2.35
N ALA A 60 -12.47 22.78 -3.05
CA ALA A 60 -12.82 22.63 -4.46
C ALA A 60 -11.58 22.36 -5.34
N CYS A 61 -10.52 23.15 -5.19
CA CYS A 61 -9.25 22.97 -5.90
C CYS A 61 -8.65 21.59 -5.61
N SER A 62 -8.68 21.14 -4.35
CA SER A 62 -8.17 19.82 -3.96
C SER A 62 -8.93 18.65 -4.61
N LEU A 63 -10.24 18.83 -4.88
CA LEU A 63 -11.09 17.82 -5.52
C LEU A 63 -10.98 17.86 -7.04
N LEU A 64 -10.75 19.04 -7.61
CA LEU A 64 -10.50 19.24 -9.04
C LEU A 64 -9.05 18.95 -9.46
N LEU A 65 -8.13 18.79 -8.51
CA LEU A 65 -6.68 18.76 -8.73
C LEU A 65 -6.17 20.02 -9.46
N ALA A 66 -6.82 21.15 -9.22
CA ALA A 66 -6.53 22.43 -9.86
C ALA A 66 -5.46 23.21 -9.07
N LEU A 67 -4.19 22.84 -9.28
CA LEU A 67 -3.05 23.44 -8.58
C LEU A 67 -2.91 24.94 -8.87
N ASP A 68 -3.02 25.34 -10.13
CA ASP A 68 -2.83 26.73 -10.55
C ASP A 68 -3.87 27.67 -9.92
N ASP A 69 -5.14 27.25 -9.90
CA ASP A 69 -6.22 27.99 -9.23
C ASP A 69 -5.96 28.06 -7.72
N GLY A 70 -5.53 26.95 -7.11
CA GLY A 70 -5.17 26.89 -5.70
C GLY A 70 -4.03 27.84 -5.33
N MET A 71 -3.02 27.97 -6.18
CA MET A 71 -1.89 28.89 -6.00
C MET A 71 -2.32 30.36 -6.15
N GLN A 72 -3.19 30.67 -7.10
CA GLN A 72 -3.76 32.02 -7.24
C GLN A 72 -4.56 32.41 -5.99
N ILE A 73 -5.39 31.49 -5.50
CA ILE A 73 -6.17 31.67 -4.27
C ILE A 73 -5.23 31.85 -3.06
N HIS A 74 -4.15 31.08 -2.95
CA HIS A 74 -3.13 31.26 -1.91
C HIS A 74 -2.46 32.63 -1.98
N GLY A 75 -2.15 33.13 -3.19
CA GLY A 75 -1.67 34.50 -3.39
C GLY A 75 -2.66 35.56 -2.89
N HIS A 76 -3.96 35.33 -3.07
CA HIS A 76 -5.02 36.22 -2.55
C HIS A 76 -5.13 36.18 -1.03
N ILE A 77 -5.05 34.99 -0.42
CA ILE A 77 -4.98 34.80 1.04
C ILE A 77 -3.84 35.63 1.64
N PHE A 78 -2.66 35.59 1.02
CA PHE A 78 -1.50 36.35 1.47
C PHE A 78 -1.72 37.87 1.36
N LYS A 79 -2.30 38.34 0.24
CA LYS A 79 -2.59 39.77 0.04
C LYS A 79 -3.59 40.34 1.04
N LEU A 80 -4.58 39.54 1.47
CA LEU A 80 -5.58 39.95 2.45
C LEU A 80 -5.14 39.77 3.91
N GLY A 81 -3.90 39.36 4.16
CA GLY A 81 -3.39 39.18 5.52
C GLY A 81 -3.93 37.94 6.24
N LEU A 82 -4.51 36.97 5.51
CA LEU A 82 -5.13 35.78 6.08
C LEU A 82 -4.17 34.58 6.17
N GLN A 83 -2.87 34.78 5.90
CA GLN A 83 -1.86 33.72 5.91
C GLN A 83 -1.63 33.08 7.29
N GLY A 84 -2.03 33.75 8.37
CA GLY A 84 -1.93 33.25 9.75
C GLY A 84 -3.18 32.53 10.26
N ASP A 85 -4.26 32.48 9.49
CA ASP A 85 -5.50 31.81 9.91
C ASP A 85 -5.34 30.28 9.85
N VAL A 86 -5.50 29.62 10.99
CA VAL A 86 -5.29 28.17 11.15
C VAL A 86 -6.22 27.35 10.25
N PHE A 87 -7.47 27.77 10.03
CA PHE A 87 -8.41 27.05 9.17
C PHE A 87 -8.03 27.15 7.70
N VAL A 88 -7.56 28.32 7.27
CA VAL A 88 -7.03 28.55 5.93
C VAL A 88 -5.75 27.74 5.71
N GLN A 89 -4.80 27.80 6.66
CA GLN A 89 -3.55 27.02 6.61
C GLN A 89 -3.82 25.50 6.53
N ASN A 90 -4.72 24.97 7.36
CA ASN A 90 -5.12 23.55 7.29
C ASN A 90 -5.72 23.18 5.93
N SER A 91 -6.49 24.08 5.33
CA SER A 91 -7.09 23.88 4.01
C SER A 91 -6.04 23.92 2.88
N LEU A 92 -5.02 24.78 3.01
CA LEU A 92 -3.88 24.86 2.09
C LEU A 92 -3.05 23.58 2.13
N ILE A 93 -2.73 23.06 3.32
CA ILE A 93 -2.02 21.78 3.51
C ILE A 93 -2.75 20.66 2.75
N ASN A 94 -4.06 20.52 2.97
CA ASN A 94 -4.86 19.50 2.29
C ASN A 94 -4.92 19.72 0.75
N MET A 95 -5.03 20.97 0.29
CA MET A 95 -5.05 21.29 -1.14
C MET A 95 -3.74 20.91 -1.82
N TYR A 96 -2.60 21.37 -1.30
CA TYR A 96 -1.29 21.04 -1.84
C TYR A 96 -0.99 19.54 -1.78
N GLY A 97 -1.32 18.88 -0.66
CA GLY A 97 -1.18 17.43 -0.53
C GLY A 97 -1.97 16.65 -1.57
N LYS A 98 -3.22 17.04 -1.86
CA LYS A 98 -4.06 16.38 -2.89
C LYS A 98 -3.58 16.66 -4.30
N CYS A 99 -3.05 17.85 -4.56
CA CYS A 99 -2.41 18.23 -5.82
C CYS A 99 -1.00 17.64 -5.99
N LYS A 100 -0.53 16.80 -5.05
CA LYS A 100 0.77 16.11 -5.06
C LYS A 100 1.99 17.04 -4.89
N GLU A 101 1.77 18.27 -4.43
CA GLU A 101 2.83 19.23 -4.09
C GLU A 101 3.16 19.16 -2.60
N ILE A 102 3.74 18.04 -2.18
CA ILE A 102 4.01 17.79 -0.75
C ILE A 102 4.98 18.82 -0.14
N GLY A 103 5.95 19.31 -0.91
CA GLY A 103 6.91 20.30 -0.44
C GLY A 103 6.22 21.61 0.00
N LEU A 104 5.24 22.07 -0.78
CA LEU A 104 4.44 23.24 -0.43
C LEU A 104 3.53 22.97 0.77
N SER A 105 2.96 21.76 0.85
CA SER A 105 2.18 21.32 2.02
C SER A 105 3.01 21.35 3.31
N CYS A 106 4.24 20.84 3.28
CA CYS A 106 5.15 20.88 4.43
C CYS A 106 5.56 22.32 4.76
N ALA A 107 5.86 23.15 3.76
CA ALA A 107 6.23 24.55 3.97
C ALA A 107 5.12 25.34 4.68
N VAL A 108 3.85 25.14 4.31
CA VAL A 108 2.72 25.76 5.01
C VAL A 108 2.65 25.27 6.46
N PHE A 109 2.78 23.95 6.68
CA PHE A 109 2.72 23.36 8.03
C PHE A 109 3.85 23.86 8.95
N GLU A 110 5.08 23.96 8.43
CA GLU A 110 6.25 24.43 9.19
C GLU A 110 6.11 25.91 9.59
N GLN A 111 5.50 26.74 8.74
CA GLN A 111 5.25 28.15 9.01
C GLN A 111 4.12 28.41 10.02
N MET A 112 3.34 27.39 10.40
CA MET A 112 2.27 27.54 11.40
C MET A 112 2.87 27.79 12.79
N LEU A 113 2.52 28.94 13.39
CA LEU A 113 2.88 29.29 14.77
C LEU A 113 2.20 28.37 15.78
N GLU A 114 0.91 28.09 15.56
CA GLU A 114 0.13 27.17 16.38
C GLU A 114 -0.38 26.00 15.52
N LYS A 115 -0.06 24.78 15.94
CA LYS A 115 -0.47 23.55 15.25
C LYS A 115 -1.60 22.89 16.04
N SER A 116 -2.75 22.78 15.40
CA SER A 116 -3.93 22.11 15.96
C SER A 116 -3.95 20.62 15.61
N VAL A 117 -4.81 19.84 16.27
CA VAL A 117 -5.09 18.44 15.87
C VAL A 117 -5.46 18.34 14.38
N ALA A 118 -6.21 19.31 13.85
CA ALA A 118 -6.58 19.37 12.44
C ALA A 118 -5.36 19.62 11.53
N SER A 119 -4.38 20.43 11.98
CA SER A 119 -3.13 20.71 11.26
C SER A 119 -2.29 19.44 11.11
N TRP A 120 -2.11 18.69 12.21
CA TRP A 120 -1.44 17.41 12.21
C TRP A 120 -2.18 16.36 11.35
N SER A 121 -3.51 16.33 11.46
CA SER A 121 -4.34 15.42 10.67
C SER A 121 -4.22 15.70 9.17
N ALA A 122 -4.16 16.97 8.77
CA ALA A 122 -3.97 17.37 7.37
C ALA A 122 -2.62 16.93 6.80
N ILE A 123 -1.51 17.17 7.52
CA ILE A 123 -0.17 16.80 7.03
C ILE A 123 0.04 15.28 7.01
N ILE A 124 -0.47 14.55 8.01
CA ILE A 124 -0.44 13.09 8.06
C ILE A 124 -1.25 12.50 6.89
N ALA A 125 -2.45 13.01 6.64
CA ALA A 125 -3.29 12.56 5.53
C ALA A 125 -2.65 12.85 4.15
N ALA A 126 -1.96 13.98 3.99
CA ALA A 126 -1.23 14.31 2.76
C ALA A 126 -0.12 13.28 2.47
N HIS A 127 0.70 12.95 3.47
CA HIS A 127 1.76 11.94 3.33
C HIS A 127 1.19 10.54 3.07
N ALA A 128 0.14 10.15 3.80
CA ALA A 128 -0.54 8.86 3.59
C ALA A 128 -1.13 8.77 2.17
N TYR A 129 -1.72 9.84 1.64
CA TYR A 129 -2.27 9.89 0.29
C TYR A 129 -1.21 9.70 -0.80
N LEU A 130 0.02 10.18 -0.57
CA LEU A 130 1.16 10.01 -1.49
C LEU A 130 1.93 8.71 -1.26
N GLY A 131 1.54 7.90 -0.29
CA GLY A 131 2.23 6.66 0.07
C GLY A 131 3.57 6.87 0.78
N MET A 132 3.79 8.04 1.38
CA MET A 132 4.95 8.38 2.20
C MET A 132 4.73 7.88 3.63
N TRP A 133 4.72 6.55 3.78
CA TRP A 133 4.31 5.88 5.02
C TRP A 133 5.24 6.14 6.21
N SER A 134 6.54 6.28 5.97
CA SER A 134 7.53 6.50 7.04
C SER A 134 7.36 7.89 7.65
N GLU A 135 7.20 8.89 6.79
CA GLU A 135 6.97 10.29 7.14
C GLU A 135 5.61 10.44 7.85
N CYS A 136 4.58 9.72 7.38
CA CYS A 136 3.28 9.64 8.06
C CYS A 136 3.41 9.22 9.54
N LEU A 137 4.21 8.18 9.84
CA LEU A 137 4.44 7.74 11.22
C LEU A 137 5.32 8.71 12.02
N MET A 138 6.26 9.39 11.36
CA MET A 138 7.11 10.41 11.97
C MET A 138 6.28 11.59 12.46
N TYR A 139 5.45 12.18 11.59
CA TYR A 139 4.54 13.27 11.97
C TYR A 139 3.53 12.85 13.05
N PHE A 140 3.08 11.59 13.05
CA PHE A 140 2.24 11.07 14.14
C PHE A 140 2.98 11.00 15.49
N GLY A 141 4.26 10.62 15.45
CA GLY A 141 5.14 10.65 16.63
C GLY A 141 5.36 12.07 17.16
N ASP A 142 5.58 13.03 16.27
CA ASP A 142 5.80 14.44 16.63
C ASP A 142 4.53 15.11 17.15
N MET A 143 3.37 14.82 16.55
CA MET A 143 2.05 15.21 17.07
C MET A 143 1.88 14.81 18.54
N SER A 144 2.29 13.57 18.88
CA SER A 144 2.20 13.07 20.25
C SER A 144 3.17 13.82 21.17
N ARG A 145 4.41 14.08 20.74
CA ARG A 145 5.44 14.79 21.51
C ARG A 145 5.07 16.24 21.80
N GLU A 146 4.38 16.91 20.88
CA GLU A 146 3.88 18.28 21.05
C GLU A 146 2.58 18.36 21.89
N GLY A 147 2.17 17.26 22.51
CA GLY A 147 1.05 17.25 23.46
C GLY A 147 -0.33 17.04 22.82
N CYS A 148 -0.41 16.74 21.52
CA CYS A 148 -1.67 16.47 20.82
C CYS A 148 -2.03 14.98 20.91
N TRP A 149 -2.44 14.52 22.10
CA TRP A 149 -2.68 13.09 22.40
C TRP A 149 -4.02 12.50 21.93
N ARG A 150 -4.89 13.30 21.30
CA ARG A 150 -6.21 12.86 20.81
C ARG A 150 -6.32 13.05 19.30
N PRO A 151 -5.71 12.16 18.51
CA PRO A 151 -5.86 12.18 17.06
C PRO A 151 -7.30 11.88 16.65
N GLU A 152 -7.72 12.50 15.55
CA GLU A 152 -8.99 12.18 14.91
C GLU A 152 -9.00 10.75 14.36
N GLU A 153 -10.19 10.19 14.21
CA GLU A 153 -10.38 8.83 13.71
C GLU A 153 -9.74 8.61 12.32
N SER A 154 -9.90 9.59 11.40
CA SER A 154 -9.28 9.57 10.07
C SER A 154 -7.76 9.55 10.11
N THR A 155 -7.17 10.21 11.11
CA THR A 155 -5.72 10.24 11.33
C THR A 155 -5.25 8.87 11.80
N LEU A 156 -5.98 8.25 12.74
CA LEU A 156 -5.68 6.90 13.21
C LEU A 156 -5.81 5.85 12.08
N VAL A 157 -6.81 5.97 11.20
CA VAL A 157 -6.92 5.13 10.00
C VAL A 157 -5.71 5.30 9.07
N SER A 158 -5.25 6.54 8.86
CA SER A 158 -4.06 6.82 8.05
C SER A 158 -2.80 6.21 8.67
N VAL A 159 -2.66 6.30 9.99
CA VAL A 159 -1.55 5.68 10.74
C VAL A 159 -1.62 4.14 10.69
N LEU A 160 -2.80 3.53 10.83
CA LEU A 160 -2.98 2.09 10.68
C LEU A 160 -2.61 1.62 9.26
N SER A 161 -2.93 2.41 8.24
CA SER A 161 -2.52 2.15 6.86
C SER A 161 -1.00 2.24 6.69
N ALA A 162 -0.35 3.25 7.28
CA ALA A 162 1.10 3.36 7.28
C ALA A 162 1.76 2.16 8.00
N CYS A 163 1.23 1.73 9.15
CA CYS A 163 1.68 0.53 9.86
C CYS A 163 1.55 -0.73 8.98
N THR A 164 0.43 -0.87 8.27
CA THR A 164 0.17 -1.96 7.31
C THR A 164 1.22 -2.04 6.20
N HIS A 165 1.59 -0.89 5.63
CA HIS A 165 2.56 -0.83 4.55
C HIS A 165 3.99 -1.06 5.03
N LEU A 166 4.33 -0.59 6.23
CA LEU A 166 5.67 -0.74 6.82
C LEU A 166 5.86 -2.05 7.61
N GLY A 167 4.77 -2.77 7.91
CA GLY A 167 4.81 -3.95 8.79
C GLY A 167 5.07 -3.60 10.26
N ALA A 168 4.69 -2.40 10.70
CA ALA A 168 4.90 -1.89 12.06
C ALA A 168 3.79 -2.37 13.02
N LEU A 169 3.91 -3.61 13.48
CA LEU A 169 2.90 -4.26 14.33
C LEU A 169 2.81 -3.63 15.72
N ASP A 170 3.95 -3.29 16.33
CA ASP A 170 3.95 -2.77 17.70
C ASP A 170 3.41 -1.35 17.74
N LEU A 171 3.77 -0.50 16.76
CA LEU A 171 3.11 0.79 16.60
C LEU A 171 1.61 0.63 16.33
N GLY A 172 1.22 -0.29 15.44
CA GLY A 172 -0.20 -0.58 15.18
C GLY A 172 -0.97 -1.03 16.43
N ARG A 173 -0.34 -1.79 17.34
CA ARG A 173 -0.92 -2.14 18.65
C ARG A 173 -1.07 -0.92 19.56
N CYS A 174 -0.09 -0.01 19.57
CA CYS A 174 -0.21 1.25 20.31
C CYS A 174 -1.36 2.11 19.77
N THR A 175 -1.50 2.21 18.44
CA THR A 175 -2.62 2.92 17.79
C THR A 175 -3.96 2.28 18.14
N HIS A 176 -4.05 0.94 18.14
CA HIS A 176 -5.25 0.24 18.60
C HIS A 176 -5.58 0.53 20.08
N GLY A 177 -4.58 0.56 20.95
CA GLY A 177 -4.76 0.98 22.34
C GLY A 177 -5.33 2.40 22.46
N SER A 178 -4.79 3.35 21.68
CA SER A 178 -5.29 4.73 21.63
C SER A 178 -6.74 4.82 21.14
N LEU A 179 -7.13 3.99 20.17
CA LEU A 179 -8.51 3.91 19.69
C LEU A 179 -9.47 3.46 20.80
N LEU A 180 -9.09 2.42 21.56
CA LEU A 180 -9.90 1.88 22.65
C LEU A 180 -10.05 2.86 23.82
N THR A 181 -9.07 3.73 24.06
CA THR A 181 -9.14 4.74 25.13
C THR A 181 -9.88 6.01 24.72
N ASN A 182 -9.89 6.35 23.42
CA ASN A 182 -10.36 7.65 22.94
C ASN A 182 -11.75 7.61 22.27
N ILE A 183 -12.25 6.43 21.87
CA ILE A 183 -13.47 6.33 21.06
C ILE A 183 -14.48 5.37 21.71
N ASN A 184 -15.69 5.86 21.96
CA ASN A 184 -16.81 5.06 22.42
C ASN A 184 -17.43 4.29 21.24
N GLY A 185 -16.93 3.09 21.00
CA GLY A 185 -17.40 2.21 19.93
C GLY A 185 -16.73 2.52 18.60
N LEU A 186 -16.06 1.52 18.03
CA LEU A 186 -15.40 1.66 16.74
C LEU A 186 -16.45 1.50 15.63
N ASN A 187 -16.41 2.38 14.63
CA ASN A 187 -17.22 2.17 13.44
C ASN A 187 -16.59 1.09 12.54
N VAL A 188 -17.39 0.61 11.58
CA VAL A 188 -16.99 -0.47 10.67
C VAL A 188 -15.70 -0.15 9.87
N ILE A 189 -15.42 1.12 9.58
CA ILE A 189 -14.24 1.54 8.81
C ILE A 189 -12.97 1.37 9.65
N VAL A 190 -13.02 1.80 10.92
CA VAL A 190 -11.90 1.63 11.86
C VAL A 190 -11.67 0.17 12.19
N GLU A 191 -12.73 -0.59 12.47
CA GLU A 191 -12.65 -2.03 12.72
C GLU A 191 -12.00 -2.75 11.52
N THR A 192 -12.44 -2.43 10.30
CA THR A 192 -11.86 -3.00 9.09
C THR A 192 -10.39 -2.61 8.89
N SER A 193 -10.03 -1.36 9.20
CA SER A 193 -8.64 -0.88 9.12
C SER A 193 -7.73 -1.54 10.16
N LEU A 194 -8.24 -1.80 11.36
CA LEU A 194 -7.54 -2.56 12.40
C LEU A 194 -7.31 -4.01 11.99
N ILE A 195 -8.32 -4.65 11.42
CA ILE A 195 -8.20 -6.00 10.88
C ILE A 195 -7.13 -6.04 9.79
N ASP A 196 -7.18 -5.11 8.83
CA ASP A 196 -6.20 -5.03 7.74
C ASP A 196 -4.77 -4.86 8.28
N MET A 197 -4.60 -3.99 9.27
CA MET A 197 -3.33 -3.78 9.96
C MET A 197 -2.83 -5.05 10.63
N TYR A 198 -3.64 -5.71 11.46
CA TYR A 198 -3.18 -6.91 12.16
C TYR A 198 -2.83 -8.04 11.20
N VAL A 199 -3.68 -8.27 10.20
CA VAL A 199 -3.46 -9.29 9.17
C VAL A 199 -2.16 -9.00 8.40
N LYS A 200 -2.02 -7.81 7.81
CA LYS A 200 -0.85 -7.48 6.97
C LYS A 200 0.41 -7.13 7.74
N CYS A 201 0.36 -7.04 9.07
CA CYS A 201 1.51 -7.01 9.96
C CYS A 201 1.87 -8.40 10.54
N GLY A 202 1.24 -9.47 10.05
CA GLY A 202 1.63 -10.84 10.34
C GLY A 202 0.98 -11.42 11.60
N SER A 203 -0.12 -10.85 12.05
CA SER A 203 -0.88 -11.26 13.26
C SER A 203 -2.30 -11.68 12.88
N LEU A 204 -2.42 -12.67 12.00
CA LEU A 204 -3.69 -13.19 11.47
C LEU A 204 -4.72 -13.51 12.56
N ASP A 205 -4.32 -14.16 13.65
CA ASP A 205 -5.23 -14.56 14.74
C ASP A 205 -5.95 -13.37 15.37
N LYS A 206 -5.24 -12.25 15.57
CA LYS A 206 -5.85 -11.02 16.10
C LYS A 206 -6.81 -10.40 15.09
N GLY A 207 -6.44 -10.41 13.80
CA GLY A 207 -7.31 -9.96 12.72
C GLY A 207 -8.62 -10.76 12.65
N LEU A 208 -8.53 -12.08 12.69
CA LEU A 208 -9.69 -12.98 12.73
C LEU A 208 -10.52 -12.78 14.00
N CYS A 209 -9.89 -12.61 15.17
CA CYS A 209 -10.61 -12.34 16.41
C CYS A 209 -11.43 -11.04 16.34
N LEU A 210 -10.86 -9.97 15.80
CA LEU A 210 -11.57 -8.71 15.59
C LEU A 210 -12.71 -8.88 14.58
N PHE A 211 -12.46 -9.55 13.46
CA PHE A 211 -13.47 -9.80 12.44
C PHE A 211 -14.69 -10.55 12.99
N HIS A 212 -14.48 -11.62 13.75
CA HIS A 212 -15.60 -12.37 14.34
C HIS A 212 -16.38 -11.55 15.38
N LYS A 213 -15.73 -10.60 16.07
CA LYS A 213 -16.37 -9.71 17.05
C LYS A 213 -17.17 -8.57 16.40
N MET A 214 -16.98 -8.27 15.12
CA MET A 214 -17.74 -7.23 14.43
C MET A 214 -19.24 -7.55 14.43
N ILE A 215 -20.03 -6.62 14.98
CA ILE A 215 -21.49 -6.69 15.01
C ILE A 215 -22.05 -6.61 13.59
N LYS A 216 -21.52 -5.68 12.78
CA LYS A 216 -21.92 -5.48 11.38
C LYS A 216 -20.72 -5.60 10.46
N LYS A 217 -20.68 -6.68 9.70
CA LYS A 217 -19.69 -6.90 8.65
C LYS A 217 -20.16 -6.23 7.36
N ASN A 218 -19.21 -5.79 6.56
CA ASN A 218 -19.45 -5.25 5.22
C ASN A 218 -18.53 -5.94 4.19
N GLN A 219 -18.76 -5.64 2.92
CA GLN A 219 -17.96 -6.16 1.80
C GLN A 219 -16.44 -5.95 2.01
N LEU A 220 -16.02 -4.78 2.51
CA LEU A 220 -14.61 -4.49 2.73
C LEU A 220 -13.99 -5.38 3.82
N SER A 221 -14.69 -5.60 4.94
CA SER A 221 -14.21 -6.45 6.04
C SER A 221 -13.98 -7.90 5.61
N TYR A 222 -14.87 -8.45 4.77
CA TYR A 222 -14.69 -9.76 4.16
C TYR A 222 -13.50 -9.79 3.19
N SER A 223 -13.39 -8.79 2.32
CA SER A 223 -12.30 -8.69 1.33
C SER A 223 -10.92 -8.64 2.00
N VAL A 224 -10.80 -7.92 3.12
CA VAL A 224 -9.58 -7.85 3.94
C VAL A 224 -9.23 -9.22 4.53
N ILE A 225 -10.18 -9.94 5.15
CA ILE A 225 -9.91 -11.26 5.74
C ILE A 225 -9.60 -12.31 4.67
N ILE A 226 -10.33 -12.33 3.55
CA ILE A 226 -10.09 -13.26 2.44
C ILE A 226 -8.67 -13.07 1.90
N SER A 227 -8.29 -11.81 1.63
CA SER A 227 -6.94 -11.46 1.17
C SER A 227 -5.89 -11.79 2.23
N GLY A 228 -6.20 -11.56 3.50
CA GLY A 228 -5.35 -11.93 4.63
C GLY A 228 -5.05 -13.42 4.72
N LEU A 229 -6.10 -14.23 4.76
CA LEU A 229 -6.01 -15.68 4.76
C LEU A 229 -5.21 -16.18 3.54
N ALA A 230 -5.44 -15.59 2.36
CA ALA A 230 -4.64 -15.88 1.17
C ALA A 230 -3.14 -15.59 1.39
N MET A 231 -2.81 -14.39 1.87
CA MET A 231 -1.42 -13.96 2.13
C MET A 231 -0.73 -14.83 3.18
N HIS A 232 -1.46 -15.44 4.11
CA HIS A 232 -0.91 -16.36 5.11
C HIS A 232 -0.89 -17.83 4.66
N GLY A 233 -1.35 -18.13 3.43
CA GLY A 233 -1.38 -19.49 2.89
C GLY A 233 -2.60 -20.33 3.30
N HIS A 234 -3.57 -19.75 4.02
CA HIS A 234 -4.82 -20.39 4.43
C HIS A 234 -5.88 -20.33 3.32
N GLY A 235 -5.50 -20.72 2.09
CA GLY A 235 -6.36 -20.54 0.92
C GLY A 235 -7.71 -21.23 1.01
N ARG A 236 -7.80 -22.42 1.63
CA ARG A 236 -9.08 -23.12 1.83
C ARG A 236 -10.00 -22.41 2.83
N GLU A 237 -9.44 -21.80 3.86
CA GLU A 237 -10.22 -21.00 4.83
C GLU A 237 -10.72 -19.71 4.17
N ALA A 238 -9.90 -19.05 3.35
CA ALA A 238 -10.32 -17.90 2.55
C ALA A 238 -11.56 -18.22 1.68
N LEU A 239 -11.60 -19.41 1.05
CA LEU A 239 -12.77 -19.85 0.27
C LEU A 239 -14.01 -20.14 1.13
N LYS A 240 -13.83 -20.61 2.37
CA LYS A 240 -14.94 -20.76 3.33
C LYS A 240 -15.51 -19.41 3.72
N VAL A 241 -14.66 -18.44 4.05
CA VAL A 241 -15.07 -17.06 4.38
C VAL A 241 -15.75 -16.39 3.19
N PHE A 242 -15.26 -16.60 1.96
CA PHE A 242 -15.95 -16.13 0.76
C PHE A 242 -17.35 -16.75 0.61
N SER A 243 -17.50 -18.03 0.93
CA SER A 243 -18.81 -18.69 0.90
C SER A 243 -19.76 -18.15 1.97
N GLU A 244 -19.24 -17.76 3.14
CA GLU A 244 -20.00 -17.08 4.20
C GLU A 244 -20.48 -15.70 3.75
N MET A 245 -19.60 -14.89 3.15
CA MET A 245 -19.95 -13.58 2.58
C MET A 245 -21.16 -13.66 1.63
N LEU A 246 -21.16 -14.67 0.74
CA LEU A 246 -22.26 -14.89 -0.19
C LEU A 246 -23.56 -15.30 0.51
N LYS A 247 -23.47 -16.08 1.60
CA LYS A 247 -24.65 -16.46 2.40
C LYS A 247 -25.24 -15.29 3.17
N GLU A 248 -24.43 -14.31 3.57
CA GLU A 248 -24.89 -13.05 4.15
C GLU A 248 -25.53 -12.10 3.11
N GLY A 249 -25.56 -12.48 1.83
CA GLY A 249 -26.13 -11.67 0.76
C GLY A 249 -25.25 -10.49 0.33
N LEU A 250 -23.98 -10.49 0.71
CA LEU A 250 -23.02 -9.46 0.31
C LEU A 250 -22.46 -9.79 -1.08
N ALA A 251 -22.66 -8.87 -2.02
CA ALA A 251 -22.12 -9.00 -3.37
C ALA A 251 -20.59 -8.85 -3.35
N PRO A 252 -19.83 -9.78 -3.94
CA PRO A 252 -18.38 -9.63 -4.08
C PRO A 252 -18.04 -8.58 -5.14
N ASP A 253 -16.86 -7.97 -4.99
CA ASP A 253 -16.29 -7.01 -5.95
C ASP A 253 -14.96 -7.51 -6.52
N ASP A 254 -14.33 -6.67 -7.35
CA ASP A 254 -12.99 -6.87 -7.93
C ASP A 254 -11.95 -7.23 -6.85
N VAL A 255 -11.90 -6.49 -5.74
CA VAL A 255 -10.91 -6.74 -4.68
C VAL A 255 -11.13 -8.09 -4.00
N THR A 256 -12.40 -8.44 -3.73
CA THR A 256 -12.77 -9.73 -3.13
C THR A 256 -12.30 -10.88 -4.01
N TYR A 257 -12.51 -10.79 -5.32
CA TYR A 257 -12.09 -11.83 -6.26
C TYR A 257 -10.59 -11.91 -6.45
N VAL A 258 -9.86 -10.80 -6.39
CA VAL A 258 -8.38 -10.82 -6.31
C VAL A 258 -7.93 -11.61 -5.07
N GLY A 259 -8.56 -11.42 -3.92
CA GLY A 259 -8.31 -12.20 -2.71
C GLY A 259 -8.58 -13.70 -2.90
N VAL A 260 -9.74 -14.06 -3.46
CA VAL A 260 -10.13 -15.45 -3.74
C VAL A 260 -9.18 -16.15 -4.71
N LEU A 261 -8.79 -15.48 -5.80
CA LEU A 261 -7.87 -16.06 -6.79
C LEU A 261 -6.45 -16.15 -6.23
N SER A 262 -6.02 -15.21 -5.40
CA SER A 262 -4.73 -15.29 -4.69
C SER A 262 -4.71 -16.45 -3.70
N ALA A 263 -5.82 -16.69 -2.98
CA ALA A 263 -5.99 -17.87 -2.12
C ALA A 263 -5.85 -19.17 -2.91
N CYS A 264 -6.48 -19.24 -4.10
CA CYS A 264 -6.33 -20.38 -4.99
C CYS A 264 -4.88 -20.55 -5.46
N SER A 265 -4.21 -19.47 -5.86
CA SER A 265 -2.80 -19.47 -6.28
C SER A 265 -1.88 -20.01 -5.20
N HIS A 266 -1.96 -19.47 -3.99
CA HIS A 266 -1.06 -19.84 -2.89
C HIS A 266 -1.34 -21.23 -2.33
N ALA A 267 -2.57 -21.75 -2.45
CA ALA A 267 -2.92 -23.11 -2.08
C ALA A 267 -2.83 -24.13 -3.23
N GLY A 268 -2.43 -23.70 -4.44
CA GLY A 268 -2.31 -24.58 -5.61
C GLY A 268 -3.64 -25.15 -6.13
N LEU A 269 -4.76 -24.47 -5.88
CA LEU A 269 -6.12 -24.93 -6.22
C LEU A 269 -6.50 -24.54 -7.66
N ILE A 270 -5.88 -25.18 -8.65
CA ILE A 270 -6.03 -24.81 -10.08
C ILE A 270 -7.48 -24.82 -10.54
N ASN A 271 -8.21 -25.92 -10.28
CA ASN A 271 -9.58 -26.08 -10.75
C ASN A 271 -10.54 -25.08 -10.09
N GLU A 272 -10.36 -24.83 -8.80
CA GLU A 272 -11.14 -23.85 -8.05
C GLU A 272 -10.87 -22.44 -8.56
N GLY A 273 -9.60 -22.07 -8.80
CA GLY A 273 -9.23 -20.77 -9.33
C GLY A 273 -9.86 -20.47 -10.68
N LEU A 274 -9.85 -21.43 -11.61
CA LEU A 274 -10.54 -21.29 -12.91
C LEU A 274 -12.07 -21.20 -12.73
N ARG A 275 -12.66 -22.00 -11.84
CA ARG A 275 -14.10 -21.95 -11.55
C ARG A 275 -14.51 -20.58 -11.01
N PHE A 276 -13.78 -20.03 -10.04
CA PHE A 276 -14.08 -18.72 -9.47
C PHE A 276 -13.86 -17.58 -10.47
N PHE A 277 -12.86 -17.68 -11.33
CA PHE A 277 -12.65 -16.69 -12.40
C PHE A 277 -13.80 -16.66 -13.40
N ASN A 278 -14.34 -17.81 -13.79
CA ASN A 278 -15.52 -17.88 -14.64
C ASN A 278 -16.76 -17.35 -13.90
N ARG A 279 -16.95 -17.75 -12.64
CA ARG A 279 -18.06 -17.27 -11.79
C ARG A 279 -18.07 -15.74 -11.65
N MET A 280 -16.90 -15.14 -11.45
CA MET A 280 -16.72 -13.69 -11.40
C MET A 280 -17.27 -13.00 -12.66
N GLN A 281 -16.94 -13.52 -13.84
CA GLN A 281 -17.35 -12.93 -15.12
C GLN A 281 -18.83 -13.15 -15.43
N TYR A 282 -19.29 -14.40 -15.31
CA TYR A 282 -20.57 -14.81 -15.87
C TYR A 282 -21.72 -14.73 -14.85
N GLU A 283 -21.46 -14.98 -13.56
CA GLU A 283 -22.50 -14.94 -12.53
C GLU A 283 -22.57 -13.57 -11.84
N HIS A 284 -21.43 -12.96 -11.53
CA HIS A 284 -21.39 -11.67 -10.82
C HIS A 284 -21.12 -10.47 -11.74
N GLY A 285 -20.91 -10.68 -13.05
CA GLY A 285 -20.78 -9.61 -14.03
C GLY A 285 -19.54 -8.73 -13.85
N ILE A 286 -18.51 -9.20 -13.15
CA ILE A 286 -17.29 -8.43 -12.87
C ILE A 286 -16.31 -8.64 -14.01
N ALA A 287 -15.98 -7.53 -14.70
CA ALA A 287 -15.01 -7.55 -15.78
C ALA A 287 -13.61 -7.89 -15.26
N PRO A 288 -12.89 -8.85 -15.88
CA PRO A 288 -11.55 -9.20 -15.45
C PRO A 288 -10.57 -8.04 -15.58
N THR A 289 -9.95 -7.69 -14.46
CA THR A 289 -8.85 -6.72 -14.39
C THR A 289 -7.49 -7.40 -14.51
N VAL A 290 -6.44 -6.60 -14.68
CA VAL A 290 -5.06 -7.08 -14.76
C VAL A 290 -4.66 -7.87 -13.51
N GLN A 291 -5.18 -7.51 -12.34
CA GLN A 291 -4.89 -8.20 -11.08
C GLN A 291 -5.47 -9.62 -11.09
N HIS A 292 -6.70 -9.80 -11.55
CA HIS A 292 -7.33 -11.12 -11.67
C HIS A 292 -6.56 -12.05 -12.61
N TYR A 293 -6.17 -11.56 -13.79
CA TYR A 293 -5.31 -12.33 -14.71
C TYR A 293 -3.93 -12.61 -14.10
N GLY A 294 -3.36 -11.65 -13.36
CA GLY A 294 -2.12 -11.82 -12.62
C GLY A 294 -2.18 -12.98 -11.63
N CYS A 295 -3.27 -13.11 -10.88
CA CYS A 295 -3.48 -14.24 -9.95
C CYS A 295 -3.57 -15.58 -10.70
N LEU A 296 -4.25 -15.63 -11.86
CA LEU A 296 -4.33 -16.86 -12.66
C LEU A 296 -2.99 -17.25 -13.28
N VAL A 297 -2.24 -16.28 -13.79
CA VAL A 297 -0.89 -16.52 -14.35
C VAL A 297 0.07 -16.97 -13.25
N ASP A 298 -0.03 -16.40 -12.04
CA ASP A 298 0.74 -16.86 -10.87
C ASP A 298 0.34 -18.30 -10.47
N LEU A 299 -0.97 -18.62 -10.44
CA LEU A 299 -1.48 -19.96 -10.16
C LEU A 299 -0.97 -21.01 -11.16
N MET A 300 -1.08 -20.74 -12.46
CA MET A 300 -0.57 -21.62 -13.51
C MET A 300 0.96 -21.70 -13.49
N GLY A 301 1.61 -20.57 -13.23
CA GLY A 301 3.05 -20.44 -13.12
C GLY A 301 3.61 -21.33 -12.01
N ARG A 302 3.08 -21.25 -10.79
CA ARG A 302 3.47 -22.10 -9.64
C ARG A 302 3.19 -23.58 -9.85
N ALA A 303 2.13 -23.89 -10.61
CA ALA A 303 1.79 -25.25 -10.97
C ALA A 303 2.67 -25.84 -12.11
N GLY A 304 3.60 -25.06 -12.68
CA GLY A 304 4.41 -25.47 -13.83
C GLY A 304 3.65 -25.53 -15.16
N LYS A 305 2.39 -25.08 -15.21
CA LYS A 305 1.55 -25.08 -16.41
C LYS A 305 1.78 -23.82 -17.26
N LEU A 306 3.03 -23.62 -17.70
CA LEU A 306 3.43 -22.37 -18.38
C LEU A 306 2.74 -22.17 -19.74
N ASP A 307 2.44 -23.23 -20.48
CA ASP A 307 1.71 -23.15 -21.75
C ASP A 307 0.25 -22.70 -21.54
N GLU A 308 -0.38 -23.10 -20.44
CA GLU A 308 -1.71 -22.60 -20.08
C GLU A 308 -1.63 -21.14 -19.60
N ALA A 309 -0.58 -20.78 -18.86
CA ALA A 309 -0.36 -19.40 -18.45
C ALA A 309 -0.26 -18.43 -19.65
N ILE A 310 0.47 -18.81 -20.70
CA ILE A 310 0.57 -17.96 -21.91
C ILE A 310 -0.74 -17.91 -22.70
N LYS A 311 -1.52 -19.00 -22.76
CA LYS A 311 -2.88 -18.99 -23.34
C LYS A 311 -3.78 -18.02 -22.61
N ILE A 312 -3.73 -17.98 -21.27
CA ILE A 312 -4.49 -17.02 -20.46
C ILE A 312 -4.10 -15.58 -20.82
N ILE A 313 -2.80 -15.28 -20.91
CA ILE A 313 -2.32 -13.94 -21.29
C ILE A 313 -2.82 -13.54 -22.69
N ASN A 314 -2.76 -14.47 -23.65
CA ASN A 314 -3.22 -14.22 -25.02
C ASN A 314 -4.75 -14.05 -25.11
N SER A 315 -5.51 -14.62 -24.16
CA SER A 315 -6.97 -14.48 -24.08
C SER A 315 -7.44 -13.16 -23.44
N MET A 316 -6.52 -12.35 -22.91
CA MET A 316 -6.86 -11.11 -22.22
C MET A 316 -7.51 -10.09 -23.19
N ARG A 317 -8.67 -9.57 -22.80
CA ARG A 317 -9.34 -8.46 -23.51
C ARG A 317 -8.71 -7.09 -23.23
N ILE A 318 -7.76 -7.05 -22.31
CA ILE A 318 -7.01 -5.85 -21.89
C ILE A 318 -5.54 -6.06 -22.17
N ARG A 319 -4.80 -4.97 -22.43
CA ARG A 319 -3.36 -5.05 -22.69
C ARG A 319 -2.64 -5.62 -21.45
N PRO A 320 -1.89 -6.73 -21.56
CA PRO A 320 -1.12 -7.25 -20.45
C PRO A 320 -0.05 -6.23 -20.02
N ASN A 321 0.03 -5.96 -18.72
CA ASN A 321 1.01 -5.04 -18.17
C ASN A 321 2.30 -5.77 -17.74
N GLU A 322 3.24 -4.99 -17.21
CA GLU A 322 4.53 -5.52 -16.77
C GLU A 322 4.41 -6.56 -15.65
N VAL A 323 3.42 -6.43 -14.75
CA VAL A 323 3.25 -7.35 -13.61
C VAL A 323 2.95 -8.76 -14.09
N ILE A 324 2.06 -8.91 -15.08
CA ILE A 324 1.68 -10.22 -15.62
C ILE A 324 2.88 -10.91 -16.28
N TRP A 325 3.60 -10.20 -17.15
CA TRP A 325 4.77 -10.76 -17.82
C TRP A 325 5.90 -11.08 -16.84
N ARG A 326 6.09 -10.27 -15.79
CA ARG A 326 7.05 -10.56 -14.71
C ARG A 326 6.66 -11.80 -13.90
N SER A 327 5.37 -12.00 -13.61
CA SER A 327 4.90 -13.22 -12.95
C SER A 327 5.21 -14.45 -13.80
N LEU A 328 4.93 -14.40 -15.11
CA LEU A 328 5.28 -15.48 -16.03
C LEU A 328 6.79 -15.72 -16.12
N LEU A 329 7.60 -14.66 -16.27
CA LEU A 329 9.07 -14.76 -16.33
C LEU A 329 9.64 -15.38 -15.04
N SER A 330 9.09 -14.99 -13.88
CA SER A 330 9.47 -15.56 -12.58
C SER A 330 9.22 -17.06 -12.55
N ALA A 331 8.04 -17.51 -13.00
CA ALA A 331 7.69 -18.93 -13.08
C ALA A 331 8.58 -19.68 -14.09
N CYS A 332 8.88 -19.08 -15.25
CA CYS A 332 9.79 -19.66 -16.24
C CYS A 332 11.18 -19.93 -15.69
N ARG A 333 11.70 -19.04 -14.82
CA ARG A 333 12.97 -19.27 -14.12
C ARG A 333 12.89 -20.47 -13.17
N VAL A 334 11.78 -20.64 -12.45
CA VAL A 334 11.59 -21.76 -11.52
C VAL A 334 11.55 -23.09 -12.26
N HIS A 335 10.73 -23.17 -13.31
CA HIS A 335 10.53 -24.38 -14.12
C HIS A 335 11.54 -24.52 -15.27
N GLN A 336 12.55 -23.66 -15.33
CA GLN A 336 13.63 -23.67 -16.32
C GLN A 336 13.17 -23.64 -17.79
N ASN A 337 12.02 -23.03 -18.07
CA ASN A 337 11.49 -22.92 -19.42
C ASN A 337 12.00 -21.64 -20.11
N MET A 338 13.13 -21.78 -20.79
CA MET A 338 13.80 -20.65 -21.47
C MET A 338 12.96 -20.02 -22.58
N LYS A 339 12.27 -20.84 -23.38
CA LYS A 339 11.50 -20.39 -24.54
C LYS A 339 10.38 -19.41 -24.13
N ILE A 340 9.60 -19.76 -23.11
CA ILE A 340 8.54 -18.87 -22.60
C ILE A 340 9.14 -17.67 -21.85
N GLY A 341 10.28 -17.87 -21.16
CA GLY A 341 11.04 -16.79 -20.52
C GLY A 341 11.46 -15.70 -21.51
N GLU A 342 12.01 -16.07 -22.67
CA GLU A 342 12.38 -15.13 -23.74
C GLU A 342 11.16 -14.34 -24.25
N ILE A 343 10.03 -15.02 -24.48
CA ILE A 343 8.77 -14.37 -24.89
C ILE A 343 8.32 -13.35 -23.85
N ALA A 344 8.37 -13.69 -22.57
CA ALA A 344 7.99 -12.78 -21.48
C ALA A 344 8.90 -11.54 -21.45
N THR A 345 10.21 -11.72 -21.57
CA THR A 345 11.18 -10.60 -21.60
C THR A 345 11.00 -9.71 -22.84
N ILE A 346 10.77 -10.28 -24.02
CA ILE A 346 10.50 -9.49 -25.24
C ILE A 346 9.28 -8.60 -25.05
N ASN A 347 8.21 -9.12 -24.46
CA ASN A 347 7.01 -8.33 -24.18
C ASN A 347 7.25 -7.26 -23.10
N LEU A 348 8.06 -7.54 -22.07
CA LEU A 348 8.50 -6.54 -21.09
C LEU A 348 9.29 -5.39 -21.74
N CYS A 349 10.20 -5.72 -22.67
CA CYS A 349 10.95 -4.74 -23.44
C CYS A 349 10.03 -3.86 -24.30
N ARG A 350 8.99 -4.44 -24.93
CA ARG A 350 8.00 -3.70 -25.73
C ARG A 350 7.11 -2.77 -24.89
N LEU A 351 6.95 -3.07 -23.61
CA LEU A 351 6.25 -2.21 -22.65
C LEU A 351 7.15 -1.09 -22.11
N ASN A 352 8.41 -1.02 -22.53
CA ASN A 352 9.43 -0.13 -21.96
C ASN A 352 9.59 -0.31 -20.44
N SER A 353 9.44 -1.56 -19.95
CA SER A 353 9.79 -1.92 -18.57
C SER A 353 11.30 -1.72 -18.40
N ASN A 354 11.69 -0.57 -17.86
CA ASN A 354 13.08 -0.25 -17.51
C ASN A 354 13.47 -0.88 -16.17
N ASN A 355 13.00 -2.11 -15.90
CA ASN A 355 13.32 -2.81 -14.67
C ASN A 355 14.55 -3.70 -14.88
N PRO A 356 15.70 -3.41 -14.24
CA PRO A 356 16.91 -4.22 -14.37
C PRO A 356 16.71 -5.69 -13.96
N GLY A 357 15.79 -5.96 -13.03
CA GLY A 357 15.49 -7.30 -12.55
C GLY A 357 15.01 -8.24 -13.66
N ASP A 358 14.27 -7.73 -14.64
CA ASP A 358 13.72 -8.52 -15.74
C ASP A 358 14.86 -9.08 -16.63
N TYR A 359 15.87 -8.25 -16.90
CA TYR A 359 17.06 -8.62 -17.67
C TYR A 359 17.96 -9.58 -16.88
N LEU A 360 18.14 -9.35 -15.58
CA LEU A 360 18.92 -10.24 -14.72
C LEU A 360 18.30 -11.64 -14.61
N LEU A 361 16.97 -11.74 -14.53
CA LEU A 361 16.28 -13.03 -14.53
C LEU A 361 16.57 -13.82 -15.81
N LEU A 362 16.47 -13.18 -16.98
CA LEU A 362 16.78 -13.81 -18.26
C LEU A 362 18.28 -14.16 -18.38
N SER A 363 19.16 -13.24 -17.99
CA SER A 363 20.60 -13.48 -17.95
C SER A 363 20.96 -14.70 -17.09
N ASN A 364 20.31 -14.87 -15.93
CA ASN A 364 20.53 -16.01 -15.06
C ASN A 364 20.02 -17.33 -15.68
N MET A 365 18.92 -17.28 -16.44
CA MET A 365 18.43 -18.44 -17.20
C MET A 365 19.42 -18.84 -18.30
N TYR A 366 19.99 -17.88 -19.04
CA TYR A 366 21.03 -18.15 -20.04
C TYR A 366 22.31 -18.71 -19.43
N ALA A 367 22.77 -18.15 -18.31
CA ALA A 367 23.95 -18.64 -17.60
C ALA A 367 23.79 -20.10 -17.16
N ARG A 368 22.62 -20.47 -16.61
CA ARG A 368 22.31 -21.87 -16.25
C ARG A 368 22.30 -22.80 -17.46
N ALA A 369 21.86 -22.31 -18.62
CA ALA A 369 21.91 -23.03 -19.87
C ALA A 369 23.27 -22.97 -20.58
N ARG A 370 24.31 -22.42 -19.93
CA ARG A 370 25.67 -22.26 -20.45
C ARG A 370 25.76 -21.44 -21.75
N LYS A 371 24.80 -20.55 -21.99
CA LYS A 371 24.74 -19.64 -23.13
C LYS A 371 25.40 -18.29 -22.80
N TRP A 372 26.73 -18.27 -22.73
CA TRP A 372 27.48 -17.10 -22.26
C TRP A 372 27.42 -15.90 -23.20
N ASP A 373 27.29 -16.13 -24.51
CA ASP A 373 27.13 -15.04 -25.49
C ASP A 373 25.83 -14.28 -25.26
N ASP A 374 24.73 -15.00 -24.98
CA ASP A 374 23.44 -14.40 -24.65
C ASP A 374 23.51 -13.59 -23.34
N VAL A 375 24.23 -14.10 -22.33
CA VAL A 375 24.48 -13.37 -21.06
C VAL A 375 25.19 -12.04 -21.33
N ALA A 376 26.24 -12.05 -22.15
CA ALA A 376 26.97 -10.85 -22.51
C ALA A 376 26.07 -9.84 -23.23
N ARG A 377 25.26 -10.29 -24.19
CA ARG A 377 24.30 -9.41 -24.91
C ARG A 377 23.28 -8.76 -23.98
N ILE A 378 22.74 -9.49 -23.02
CA ILE A 378 21.79 -8.94 -22.04
C ILE A 378 22.48 -7.88 -21.16
N ARG A 379 23.70 -8.14 -20.68
CA ARG A 379 24.46 -7.18 -19.87
C ARG A 379 24.79 -5.90 -20.64
N ILE A 380 25.18 -6.00 -21.91
CA ILE A 380 25.42 -4.83 -22.78
C ILE A 380 24.12 -4.03 -22.94
N THR A 381 22.99 -4.71 -23.18
CA THR A 381 21.68 -4.06 -23.30
C THR A 381 21.30 -3.29 -22.04
N MET A 382 21.57 -3.84 -20.86
CA MET A 382 21.32 -3.17 -19.58
C MET A 382 22.15 -1.89 -19.43
N VAL A 383 23.44 -1.94 -19.77
CA VAL A 383 24.35 -0.78 -19.70
C VAL A 383 23.93 0.29 -20.71
N SER A 384 23.62 -0.08 -21.95
CA SER A 384 23.18 0.87 -22.98
C SER A 384 21.88 1.61 -22.64
N ARG A 385 21.05 1.03 -21.77
CA ARG A 385 19.78 1.61 -21.31
C ARG A 385 19.91 2.35 -19.99
N GLY A 386 21.12 2.45 -19.41
CA GLY A 386 21.36 3.11 -18.12
C GLY A 386 20.63 2.45 -16.95
N LEU A 387 20.37 1.14 -17.02
CA LEU A 387 19.56 0.44 -16.02
C LEU A 387 20.39 0.12 -14.77
N ASN A 388 20.23 0.93 -13.73
CA ASN A 388 20.82 0.69 -12.41
C ASN A 388 19.88 -0.14 -11.54
N GLN A 389 20.44 -1.15 -10.85
CA GLN A 389 19.68 -2.07 -10.01
C GLN A 389 18.86 -1.33 -8.96
N THR A 390 17.54 -1.58 -8.92
CA THR A 390 16.71 -1.10 -7.81
C THR A 390 17.10 -1.92 -6.57
N PRO A 391 17.63 -1.29 -5.51
CA PRO A 391 18.12 -2.04 -4.38
C PRO A 391 16.94 -2.64 -3.60
N GLY A 392 17.02 -3.94 -3.33
CA GLY A 392 16.07 -4.59 -2.43
C GLY A 392 16.29 -4.11 -1.00
N PHE A 393 15.20 -3.94 -0.25
CA PHE A 393 15.29 -3.58 1.16
C PHE A 393 14.39 -4.45 2.03
N SER A 394 14.77 -4.51 3.31
CA SER A 394 14.02 -5.14 4.38
C SER A 394 13.70 -4.09 5.43
N LEU A 395 12.47 -4.07 5.91
CA LEU A 395 12.00 -3.26 7.02
C LEU A 395 11.86 -4.16 8.24
N VAL A 396 12.47 -3.75 9.35
CA VAL A 396 12.40 -4.46 10.64
C VAL A 396 12.00 -3.46 11.72
N GLU A 397 10.96 -3.78 12.48
CA GLU A 397 10.56 -2.99 13.64
C GLU A 397 11.30 -3.48 14.88
N VAL A 398 12.04 -2.57 15.54
CA VAL A 398 12.77 -2.83 16.79
C VAL A 398 12.46 -1.70 17.76
N HIS A 399 11.94 -2.03 18.94
CA HIS A 399 11.54 -1.05 19.98
C HIS A 399 10.66 0.10 19.42
N ARG A 400 9.66 -0.23 18.58
CA ARG A 400 8.71 0.72 17.94
C ARG A 400 9.33 1.69 16.93
N LYS A 401 10.57 1.44 16.49
CA LYS A 401 11.19 2.16 15.39
C LYS A 401 11.36 1.21 14.21
N VAL A 402 10.95 1.66 13.03
CA VAL A 402 11.13 0.91 11.79
C VAL A 402 12.50 1.24 11.21
N TYR A 403 13.32 0.21 11.01
CA TYR A 403 14.64 0.31 10.41
C TYR A 403 14.59 -0.25 8.99
N LYS A 404 15.15 0.50 8.04
CA LYS A 404 15.30 0.08 6.65
C LYS A 404 16.72 -0.42 6.42
N PHE A 405 16.85 -1.66 6.01
CA PHE A 405 18.12 -2.29 5.64
C PHE A 405 18.15 -2.47 4.13
N VAL A 406 19.08 -1.79 3.47
CA VAL A 406 19.31 -1.90 2.03
C VAL A 406 20.56 -2.75 1.80
N SER A 407 20.56 -3.60 0.77
CA SER A 407 21.72 -4.44 0.47
C SER A 407 22.97 -3.58 0.21
N GLN A 408 24.09 -3.91 0.88
CA GLN A 408 25.38 -3.20 0.82
C GLN A 408 25.37 -1.77 1.36
N ASP A 409 24.31 -1.38 2.06
CA ASP A 409 24.24 -0.07 2.70
C ASP A 409 25.05 -0.05 4.00
N MET A 410 25.74 1.06 4.22
CA MET A 410 26.54 1.35 5.40
C MET A 410 26.00 2.54 6.20
N SER A 411 24.83 3.09 5.82
CA SER A 411 24.23 4.27 6.43
C SER A 411 23.70 4.04 7.85
N HIS A 412 23.58 2.77 8.28
CA HIS A 412 23.05 2.45 9.61
C HIS A 412 24.04 2.85 10.71
N PRO A 413 23.62 3.54 11.79
CA PRO A 413 24.54 3.99 12.85
C PRO A 413 25.32 2.86 13.56
N GLN A 414 24.84 1.63 13.48
CA GLN A 414 25.47 0.43 14.06
C GLN A 414 25.97 -0.55 12.99
N CYS A 415 26.28 -0.04 11.79
CA CYS A 415 26.63 -0.86 10.63
C CYS A 415 27.74 -1.88 10.94
N ASP A 416 28.83 -1.48 11.60
CA ASP A 416 29.96 -2.35 11.89
C ASP A 416 29.55 -3.59 12.72
N LYS A 417 28.71 -3.39 13.75
CA LYS A 417 28.18 -4.48 14.59
C LYS A 417 27.27 -5.41 13.81
N VAL A 418 26.49 -4.87 12.87
CA VAL A 418 25.60 -5.67 12.01
C VAL A 418 26.42 -6.57 11.10
N TYR A 419 27.46 -6.04 10.44
CA TYR A 419 28.34 -6.85 9.58
C TYR A 419 29.20 -7.84 10.38
N GLU A 420 29.65 -7.48 11.57
CA GLU A 420 30.33 -8.41 12.49
C GLU A 420 29.41 -9.60 12.83
N MET A 421 28.14 -9.34 13.17
CA MET A 421 27.15 -10.38 13.41
C MET A 421 26.88 -11.24 12.16
N ILE A 422 26.77 -10.62 10.98
CA ILE A 422 26.62 -11.36 9.71
C ILE A 422 27.81 -12.31 9.50
N HIS A 423 29.04 -11.85 9.73
CA HIS A 423 30.23 -12.70 9.62
C HIS A 423 30.23 -13.84 10.62
N GLN A 424 29.82 -13.60 11.87
CA GLN A 424 29.66 -14.66 12.87
C GLN A 424 28.62 -15.69 12.42
N MET A 425 27.47 -15.23 11.90
CA MET A 425 26.42 -16.10 11.36
C MET A 425 26.89 -16.93 10.16
N GLU A 426 27.62 -16.32 9.22
CA GLU A 426 28.20 -17.03 8.06
C GLU A 426 29.20 -18.10 8.50
N TRP A 427 29.98 -17.83 9.55
CA TRP A 427 30.92 -18.78 10.12
C TRP A 427 30.19 -19.95 10.79
N GLN A 428 29.14 -19.68 11.55
CA GLN A 428 28.30 -20.70 12.20
C GLN A 428 27.58 -21.59 11.17
N LEU A 429 27.07 -21.02 10.09
CA LEU A 429 26.44 -21.77 8.99
C LEU A 429 27.40 -22.76 8.30
N ARG A 430 28.71 -22.56 8.41
CA ARG A 430 29.73 -23.47 7.84
C ARG A 430 30.14 -24.59 8.79
N PHE A 431 29.86 -24.47 10.08
CA PHE A 431 30.28 -25.39 11.13
C PHE A 431 29.10 -25.66 12.08
N GLU A 432 28.21 -26.57 11.70
CA GLU A 432 27.07 -26.95 12.56
C GLU A 432 27.58 -27.58 13.88
N GLY A 433 27.11 -27.05 15.01
CA GLY A 433 27.47 -27.50 16.36
C GLY A 433 27.38 -26.43 17.47
N TYR A 434 26.92 -25.21 17.18
CA TYR A 434 26.75 -24.15 18.17
C TYR A 434 25.33 -24.16 18.78
N SER A 435 25.25 -24.07 20.11
CA SER A 435 23.99 -23.85 20.85
C SER A 435 23.96 -22.39 21.34
N PRO A 436 23.19 -21.50 20.70
CA PRO A 436 22.99 -20.16 21.22
C PRO A 436 22.09 -20.19 22.45
N ASP A 437 22.51 -19.51 23.51
CA ASP A 437 21.58 -19.07 24.55
C ASP A 437 20.86 -17.81 24.06
N THR A 438 19.66 -18.00 23.52
CA THR A 438 18.71 -16.91 23.33
C THR A 438 17.44 -17.26 24.07
N SER A 439 17.38 -16.90 25.36
CA SER A 439 16.12 -16.84 26.12
C SER A 439 14.95 -16.41 25.23
N GLN A 440 13.92 -17.27 25.19
CA GLN A 440 12.75 -17.29 24.30
C GLN A 440 12.34 -15.90 23.79
N GLY A 441 12.91 -15.49 22.66
CA GLY A 441 12.74 -14.15 22.12
C GLY A 441 11.45 -14.00 21.31
N SER A 442 10.86 -12.81 21.33
CA SER A 442 9.70 -12.47 20.49
C SER A 442 9.94 -12.80 19.00
N PRO A 443 8.93 -13.26 18.23
CA PRO A 443 9.10 -13.54 16.81
C PRO A 443 9.63 -12.33 16.03
N ILE A 444 10.65 -12.53 15.20
CA ILE A 444 11.21 -11.47 14.35
C ILE A 444 10.29 -11.27 13.15
N ARG A 445 9.96 -10.01 12.84
CA ARG A 445 9.10 -9.66 11.70
C ARG A 445 9.88 -8.82 10.71
N ILE A 446 9.86 -9.24 9.44
CA ILE A 446 10.57 -8.59 8.35
C ILE A 446 9.58 -8.33 7.22
N ALA A 447 9.46 -7.08 6.78
CA ALA A 447 8.71 -6.73 5.58
C ALA A 447 9.67 -6.40 4.43
N ARG A 448 9.42 -6.93 3.23
CA ARG A 448 10.26 -6.72 2.05
C ARG A 448 9.45 -6.14 0.89
N ASN A 449 10.09 -5.30 0.09
CA ASN A 449 9.48 -4.75 -1.13
C ASN A 449 9.52 -5.70 -2.34
N LEU A 450 10.38 -6.72 -2.28
CA LEU A 450 10.57 -7.72 -3.33
C LEU A 450 10.08 -9.10 -2.88
N ARG A 451 9.74 -9.95 -3.85
CA ARG A 451 9.48 -11.38 -3.59
C ARG A 451 10.73 -12.03 -2.99
N MET A 452 10.55 -12.88 -1.99
CA MET A 452 11.67 -13.58 -1.36
C MET A 452 12.32 -14.53 -2.38
N CYS A 453 13.64 -14.44 -2.58
CA CYS A 453 14.36 -15.37 -3.46
C CYS A 453 14.63 -16.72 -2.76
N SER A 454 14.99 -17.74 -3.55
CA SER A 454 15.32 -19.08 -3.04
C SER A 454 16.41 -19.04 -1.98
N ASP A 455 17.49 -18.28 -2.23
CA ASP A 455 18.63 -18.23 -1.32
C ASP A 455 18.26 -17.58 0.01
N CYS A 456 17.53 -16.45 -0.02
CA CYS A 456 17.01 -15.83 1.19
C CYS A 456 16.05 -16.76 1.94
N HIS A 457 15.20 -17.50 1.23
CA HIS A 457 14.24 -18.42 1.82
C HIS A 457 14.96 -19.57 2.54
N THR A 458 15.95 -20.18 1.90
CA THR A 458 16.82 -21.20 2.49
C THR A 458 17.60 -20.66 3.69
N TYR A 459 18.17 -19.46 3.57
CA TYR A 459 18.90 -18.81 4.66
C TYR A 459 18.00 -18.57 5.88
N ALA A 460 16.77 -18.08 5.68
CA ALA A 460 15.82 -17.86 6.77
C ALA A 460 15.43 -19.16 7.49
N LYS A 461 15.32 -20.28 6.76
CA LYS A 461 15.13 -21.61 7.37
C LYS A 461 16.31 -21.95 8.28
N PHE A 462 17.54 -21.82 7.80
CA PHE A 462 18.72 -22.11 8.62
C PHE A 462 18.81 -21.21 9.85
N ILE A 463 18.56 -19.90 9.72
CA ILE A 463 18.52 -19.01 10.90
C ILE A 463 17.49 -19.49 11.92
N SER A 464 16.29 -19.90 11.47
CA SER A 464 15.24 -20.36 12.41
C SER A 464 15.66 -21.58 13.23
N VAL A 465 16.53 -22.44 12.68
CA VAL A 465 17.12 -23.60 13.40
C VAL A 465 18.24 -23.13 14.31
N ILE A 466 19.24 -22.44 13.74
CA ILE A 466 20.47 -22.06 14.45
C ILE A 466 20.14 -21.24 15.68
N PHE A 467 19.22 -20.28 15.56
CA PHE A 467 18.87 -19.35 16.64
C PHE A 467 17.60 -19.74 17.39
N GLU A 468 17.03 -20.92 17.13
CA GLU A 468 15.78 -21.41 17.75
C GLU A 468 14.68 -20.36 17.81
N ARG A 469 14.50 -19.62 16.71
CA ARG A 469 13.65 -18.42 16.67
C ARG A 469 12.67 -18.43 15.51
N GLU A 470 11.43 -18.05 15.83
CA GLU A 470 10.40 -17.83 14.83
C GLU A 470 10.68 -16.53 14.05
N ILE A 471 10.68 -16.64 12.71
CA ILE A 471 10.89 -15.52 11.80
C ILE A 471 9.69 -15.44 10.87
N THR A 472 9.02 -14.30 10.85
CA THR A 472 7.94 -14.01 9.91
C THR A 472 8.41 -13.02 8.88
N VAL A 473 8.49 -13.44 7.62
CA VAL A 473 8.87 -12.57 6.49
C VAL A 473 7.64 -12.32 5.62
N ARG A 474 7.20 -11.07 5.55
CA ARG A 474 6.24 -10.61 4.54
C ARG A 474 7.01 -10.20 3.30
N ASP A 475 6.84 -10.92 2.20
CA ASP A 475 7.30 -10.48 0.90
C ASP A 475 6.16 -9.75 0.15
N ARG A 476 6.39 -9.42 -1.12
CA ARG A 476 5.41 -8.71 -1.96
C ARG A 476 4.06 -9.44 -2.10
N TYR A 477 4.04 -10.77 -1.95
CA TYR A 477 2.88 -11.60 -2.25
C TYR A 477 2.29 -12.28 -1.02
N ARG A 478 3.13 -12.70 -0.06
CA ARG A 478 2.67 -13.50 1.08
C ARG A 478 3.58 -13.40 2.30
N PHE A 479 3.11 -14.02 3.38
CA PHE A 479 3.90 -14.34 4.55
C PHE A 479 4.58 -15.70 4.42
N HIS A 480 5.82 -15.73 4.89
CA HIS A 480 6.62 -16.93 5.11
C HIS A 480 6.88 -16.98 6.61
N HIS A 481 6.31 -17.98 7.29
CA HIS A 481 6.56 -18.22 8.71
C HIS A 481 7.60 -19.33 8.83
N PHE A 482 8.81 -18.95 9.24
CA PHE A 482 9.93 -19.85 9.44
C PHE A 482 10.00 -20.28 10.90
N LYS A 483 10.04 -21.60 11.10
CA LYS A 483 10.16 -22.23 12.41
C LYS A 483 10.79 -23.61 12.24
N ASP A 484 11.79 -23.91 13.06
CA ASP A 484 12.45 -25.21 13.11
C ASP A 484 12.91 -25.71 11.72
N GLY A 485 13.44 -24.81 10.89
CA GLY A 485 13.95 -25.12 9.56
C GLY A 485 12.88 -25.30 8.48
N THR A 486 11.61 -25.17 8.85
CA THR A 486 10.47 -25.27 7.92
C THR A 486 9.90 -23.89 7.62
N CYS A 487 9.14 -23.79 6.53
CA CYS A 487 8.39 -22.59 6.18
C CYS A 487 6.92 -22.95 5.96
N SER A 488 5.99 -22.09 6.39
CA SER A 488 4.55 -22.24 6.18
C SER A 488 4.15 -22.50 4.74
N CYS A 489 4.97 -22.09 3.77
CA CYS A 489 4.68 -22.30 2.36
C CYS A 489 5.08 -23.67 1.81
N ARG A 490 5.74 -24.53 2.59
CA ARG A 490 6.15 -25.88 2.18
C ARG A 490 6.94 -25.93 0.87
N ASP A 491 7.80 -24.93 0.63
CA ASP A 491 8.56 -24.76 -0.62
C ASP A 491 7.71 -24.67 -1.90
N TYR A 492 6.39 -24.51 -1.76
CA TYR A 492 5.50 -24.08 -2.83
C TYR A 492 5.71 -22.58 -3.08
N TRP A 493 6.89 -22.29 -3.62
CA TRP A 493 7.53 -20.99 -3.66
C TRP A 493 6.91 -20.04 -4.65
#